data_AF-A0A968ABW2-F1
#
_entry.id   AF-A0A968ABW2-F1
#
_cell.length_a   1.000
_cell.length_b   1.000
_cell.length_c   1.000
_cell.angle_alpha   90.00
_cell.angle_beta   90.00
_cell.angle_gamma   90.00
#
_symmetry.space_group_name_H-M   'P 1'
#
loop_
_entity.id
_entity.type
_entity.pdbx_description
1 polymer ?
#
loop_
_entity_poly.entity_id
_entity_poly.type
_entity_poly.pdbx_seq_one_letter_code
_entity_poly.pdbx_strand_id
1 'polypeptide(L)' 'PELEKVCRTGSRWALNQGYATEADLRRTEEKGCLEGADPTKVSKRAKDRGRPQLGTLG' A
#
# COMPACT_ATOMS: atom_id res chain seq x y z
N PRO A 1 -4.59 3.90 -10.61
CA PRO A 1 -4.28 5.12 -9.82
C PRO A 1 -3.24 4.85 -8.72
N GLU A 2 -2.62 5.88 -8.11
CA GLU A 2 -1.59 5.70 -7.07
C GLU A 2 -2.04 4.77 -5.92
N LEU A 3 -3.21 5.05 -5.32
CA LEU A 3 -3.78 4.21 -4.26
C LEU A 3 -3.96 2.74 -4.69
N GLU A 4 -4.22 2.45 -5.97
CA GLU A 4 -4.34 1.06 -6.43
C GLU A 4 -2.99 0.36 -6.50
N LYS A 5 -1.91 1.09 -6.80
CA LYS A 5 -0.55 0.55 -6.73
C LYS A 5 -0.19 0.24 -5.28
N VAL A 6 -0.53 1.14 -4.34
CA VAL A 6 -0.37 0.91 -2.90
C VAL A 6 -1.12 -0.36 -2.49
N CYS A 7 -2.40 -0.49 -2.82
CA CYS A 7 -3.19 -1.67 -2.47
C CYS A 7 -2.66 -2.98 -3.08
N ARG A 8 -2.06 -2.96 -4.28
CA ARG A 8 -1.52 -4.18 -4.93
C ARG A 8 -0.13 -4.57 -4.45
N THR A 9 0.69 -3.60 -4.05
CA THR A 9 2.13 -3.83 -3.82
C THR A 9 2.59 -3.53 -2.40
N GLY A 10 1.70 -2.99 -1.56
CA GLY A 10 1.95 -2.75 -0.15
C GLY A 10 3.23 -1.95 0.09
N SER A 11 4.05 -2.38 1.04
CA SER A 11 5.31 -1.70 1.39
C SER A 11 6.33 -1.65 0.24
N ARG A 12 6.21 -2.49 -0.80
CA ARG A 12 7.07 -2.39 -2.00
C ARG A 12 6.80 -1.11 -2.78
N TRP A 13 5.57 -0.59 -2.73
CA TRP A 13 5.28 0.73 -3.26
C TRP A 13 6.09 1.80 -2.51
N ALA A 14 6.14 1.74 -1.17
CA ALA A 14 6.87 2.69 -0.36
C ALA A 14 8.37 2.68 -0.66
N LEU A 15 8.96 1.49 -0.83
CA LEU A 15 10.34 1.33 -1.30
C LEU A 15 10.56 2.00 -2.66
N ASN A 16 9.70 1.72 -3.63
CA ASN A 16 9.80 2.30 -4.98
C ASN A 16 9.61 3.82 -5.03
N GLN A 17 9.02 4.42 -3.99
CA GLN A 17 8.90 5.87 -3.84
C GLN A 17 10.01 6.49 -2.98
N GLY A 18 10.94 5.69 -2.45
CA GLY A 18 12.04 6.16 -1.60
C GLY A 18 11.68 6.35 -0.13
N TYR A 19 10.53 5.84 0.32
CA TYR A 19 10.07 5.94 1.73
C TYR A 19 10.49 4.75 2.61
N ALA A 20 11.04 3.69 2.01
CA ALA A 20 11.46 2.49 2.72
C ALA A 20 12.78 1.95 2.17
N THR A 21 13.40 1.05 2.91
CA THR A 21 14.59 0.29 2.52
C THR A 21 14.26 -1.18 2.31
N GLU A 22 15.17 -1.92 1.65
CA GLU A 22 15.06 -3.38 1.51
C GLU A 22 15.00 -4.11 2.87
N ALA A 23 15.61 -3.55 3.91
CA ALA A 23 15.55 -4.11 5.25
C ALA A 23 14.13 -4.03 5.85
N ASP A 24 13.39 -2.96 5.55
CA ASP A 24 12.03 -2.74 6.08
C ASP A 24 11.06 -3.77 5.51
N LEU A 25 11.15 -4.08 4.21
CA LEU A 25 10.39 -5.15 3.60
C LEU A 25 10.71 -6.50 4.24
N ARG A 26 12.00 -6.86 4.38
CA ARG A 26 12.38 -8.16 4.98
C ARG A 26 11.92 -8.35 6.43
N ARG A 27 11.70 -7.25 7.15
CA ARG A 27 11.30 -7.26 8.57
C ARG A 27 9.80 -7.05 8.78
N THR A 28 9.04 -6.81 7.71
CA THR A 28 7.57 -6.70 7.76
C THR A 28 6.96 -8.07 7.43
N GLU A 29 5.92 -8.47 8.15
CA GLU A 29 5.12 -9.66 7.84
C GLU A 29 4.70 -9.66 6.36
N GLU A 30 4.78 -10.83 5.69
CA GLU A 30 4.50 -11.00 4.25
C GLU A 30 5.27 -10.01 3.34
N LYS A 31 6.44 -9.56 3.80
CA LYS A 31 7.23 -8.50 3.17
C LYS A 31 6.42 -7.22 2.92
N GLY A 32 5.45 -6.95 3.78
CA GLY A 32 4.52 -5.83 3.69
C GLY A 32 3.54 -5.90 2.51
N CYS A 33 3.29 -7.08 1.93
CA CYS A 33 2.42 -7.23 0.77
C CYS A 33 1.76 -8.61 0.72
N LEU A 34 0.45 -8.67 0.95
CA LEU A 34 -0.35 -9.88 0.73
C LEU A 34 -0.57 -10.14 -0.76
N GLU A 35 -0.34 -11.38 -1.19
CA GLU A 35 -0.57 -11.81 -2.57
C GLU A 35 -2.06 -11.83 -2.93
N GLY A 36 -2.37 -11.53 -4.20
CA GLY A 36 -3.75 -11.57 -4.71
C GLY A 36 -4.62 -10.36 -4.36
N ALA A 37 -4.07 -9.32 -3.72
CA ALA A 37 -4.80 -8.09 -3.44
C ALA A 37 -5.35 -7.45 -4.73
N ASP A 38 -6.69 -7.35 -4.81
CA ASP A 38 -7.39 -6.77 -5.96
C ASP A 38 -8.15 -5.49 -5.59
N PRO A 39 -7.60 -4.30 -5.91
CA PRO A 39 -8.25 -3.02 -5.68
C PRO A 39 -9.60 -2.88 -6.38
N THR A 40 -9.92 -3.69 -7.40
CA THR A 40 -11.24 -3.62 -8.05
C THR A 40 -12.37 -4.09 -7.13
N LYS A 41 -12.04 -4.91 -6.11
CA LYS A 41 -13.00 -5.36 -5.09
C LYS A 41 -13.24 -4.32 -3.98
N VAL A 42 -12.43 -3.25 -3.94
CA VAL A 42 -12.59 -2.17 -2.96
C VAL A 42 -13.58 -1.14 -3.50
N SER A 43 -14.61 -0.82 -2.71
CA SER A 43 -15.65 0.13 -3.11
C SER A 43 -15.09 1.53 -3.40
N LYS A 44 -15.75 2.27 -4.30
CA LYS A 44 -15.39 3.66 -4.61
C LYS A 44 -15.34 4.54 -3.35
N ARG A 45 -16.34 4.41 -2.47
CA ARG A 45 -16.40 5.15 -1.20
C ARG A 45 -15.18 4.91 -0.31
N ALA A 46 -14.72 3.66 -0.19
CA ALA A 46 -13.55 3.33 0.62
C ALA A 46 -12.26 3.94 0.02
N LYS A 47 -12.10 3.87 -1.31
CA LYS A 47 -10.97 4.50 -2.01
C LYS A 47 -10.96 6.02 -1.85
N ASP A 48 -12.11 6.67 -2.04
CA ASP A 48 -12.25 8.12 -1.94
C ASP A 48 -11.95 8.60 -0.51
N ARG A 49 -12.38 7.85 0.51
CA ARG A 49 -12.08 8.14 1.92
C ARG A 49 -10.60 7.96 2.25
N GLY A 50 -9.97 6.88 1.79
CA GLY A 50 -8.60 6.51 2.17
C GLY A 50 -7.51 7.26 1.40
N ARG A 51 -7.76 7.68 0.15
CA ARG A 51 -6.76 8.35 -0.70
C ARG A 51 -6.06 9.54 -0.02
N PRO A 52 -6.77 10.51 0.60
CA PRO A 52 -6.11 11.65 1.24
C PRO A 52 -5.46 11.33 2.58
N GLN A 53 -5.61 10.11 3.11
CA GLN A 53 -5.14 9.70 4.44
C GLN A 53 -3.86 8.84 4.38
N LEU A 54 -3.31 8.61 3.19
CA LEU A 54 -2.09 7.83 3.06
C LEU A 54 -0.91 8.58 3.73
N GLY A 55 -0.29 7.95 4.73
CA GLY A 55 0.83 8.54 5.47
C GLY A 55 0.43 9.37 6.70
N THR A 56 -0.83 9.31 7.15
CA THR A 56 -1.28 9.94 8.40
C THR A 56 -1.48 8.91 9.51
N LEU A 57 -1.31 9.29 10.78
CA LEU A 57 -1.56 8.40 11.93
C LEU A 57 -3.06 8.20 12.22
N GLY A 58 -3.90 9.16 11.84
CA GLY A 58 -5.31 9.22 12.15
C GLY A 58 -5.80 10.66 12.10
#